data_AF-A0A6B2CU00-F1
#
_entry.id   AF-A0A6B2CU00-F1
#
_cell.length_a   1.000
_cell.length_b   1.000
_cell.length_c   1.000
_cell.angle_alpha   90.00
_cell.angle_beta   90.00
_cell.angle_gamma   90.00
#
_symmetry.space_group_name_H-M   'P 1'
#
loop_
_entity.id
_entity.type
_entity.pdbx_description
1 polymer ?
#
loop_
_entity_poly.entity_id
_entity_poly.type
_entity_poly.pdbx_seq_one_letter_code
_entity_poly.pdbx_strand_id
1 'polypeptide(L)'
;MPRRRKEPERAGQAGGGSVCIDLSNIAEYVRYVYFYKANVASLVVTGFDLWSVVDRNEFVDEFNGKIADWAGRRGKKLEQLLLSPEDFSKCDVALSSDEVVEVKEYLKSTTHLYKLKTSETFRTVPGLSKLAKAADVLFRVAVGDDVLLAFIDVDGRKLEDRQNIIDMNRQFLRLASGGLGYTELYMLATALAARHSPGRLARLVLIKEKYFTSMPLGASASPYDEAFYRLFRKFADFYIGLVEAKSQYTEAVASALLAYIQTRDLSRLYGILRNMTQTEKLTSKERQVLNGLLEQVP
;
A
#
# COMPACT_ATOMS: atom_id res chain seq x y z
N MET A 1 -74.97 11.46 -14.09
CA MET A 1 -73.71 10.69 -13.99
C MET A 1 -72.57 11.63 -13.63
N PRO A 2 -71.63 11.21 -12.78
CA PRO A 2 -70.84 12.11 -11.93
C PRO A 2 -69.54 12.58 -12.59
N ARG A 3 -69.15 13.82 -12.26
CA ARG A 3 -67.81 14.39 -12.47
C ARG A 3 -66.77 13.44 -11.85
N ARG A 4 -65.86 12.89 -12.67
CA ARG A 4 -64.67 12.18 -12.17
C ARG A 4 -63.88 13.15 -11.30
N ARG A 5 -63.82 12.84 -10.00
CA ARG A 5 -62.92 13.44 -9.02
C ARG A 5 -61.49 13.30 -9.54
N LYS A 6 -60.69 14.36 -9.45
CA LYS A 6 -59.23 14.27 -9.46
C LYS A 6 -58.83 13.38 -8.28
N GLU A 7 -58.23 12.24 -8.57
CA GLU A 7 -57.39 11.55 -7.59
C GLU A 7 -56.14 12.43 -7.35
N PRO A 8 -55.80 12.77 -6.09
CA PRO A 8 -54.44 13.19 -5.78
C PRO A 8 -53.55 11.95 -5.67
N GLU A 9 -52.24 12.19 -5.68
CA GLU A 9 -51.17 11.24 -5.34
C GLU A 9 -50.70 10.28 -6.43
N ARG A 10 -49.55 10.61 -7.03
CA ARG A 10 -48.27 10.12 -6.49
C ARG A 10 -47.19 11.13 -6.85
N ALA A 11 -46.78 11.89 -5.84
CA ALA A 11 -45.42 12.40 -5.77
C ALA A 11 -44.49 11.17 -5.71
N GLY A 12 -44.11 10.65 -6.87
CA GLY A 12 -43.02 9.70 -7.00
C GLY A 12 -41.72 10.46 -6.81
N GLN A 13 -41.39 10.76 -5.56
CA GLN A 13 -40.02 11.04 -5.14
C GLN A 13 -39.17 9.86 -5.58
N ALA A 14 -38.46 9.99 -6.71
CA ALA A 14 -37.22 9.27 -6.93
C ALA A 14 -36.17 9.90 -6.01
N GLY A 15 -36.33 9.70 -4.70
CA GLY A 15 -35.31 9.98 -3.70
C GLY A 15 -34.21 8.94 -3.83
N GLY A 16 -33.39 9.05 -4.88
CA GLY A 16 -32.10 8.38 -4.92
C GLY A 16 -31.19 9.05 -3.90
N GLY A 17 -31.21 8.57 -2.66
CA GLY A 17 -30.38 9.14 -1.60
C GLY A 17 -28.90 9.04 -1.98
N SER A 18 -28.20 10.17 -1.95
CA SER A 18 -26.75 10.18 -2.10
C SER A 18 -26.13 9.47 -0.89
N VAL A 19 -25.36 8.41 -1.14
CA VAL A 19 -24.54 7.74 -0.14
C VAL A 19 -23.36 8.64 0.19
N CYS A 20 -23.33 9.15 1.42
CA CYS A 20 -22.18 9.85 1.95
C CYS A 20 -21.22 8.86 2.60
N ILE A 21 -19.94 8.91 2.22
CA ILE A 21 -18.86 8.11 2.80
C ILE A 21 -17.88 9.04 3.53
N ASP A 22 -17.80 8.88 4.84
CA ASP A 22 -16.97 9.66 5.76
C ASP A 22 -16.29 8.75 6.80
N LEU A 23 -15.62 9.32 7.81
CA LEU A 23 -14.92 8.55 8.84
C LEU A 23 -15.82 7.57 9.62
N SER A 24 -17.13 7.84 9.72
CA SER A 24 -18.06 7.02 10.49
C SER A 24 -18.41 5.70 9.81
N ASN A 25 -18.31 5.62 8.49
CA ASN A 25 -18.71 4.45 7.70
C ASN A 25 -17.67 3.97 6.69
N ILE A 26 -16.50 4.63 6.57
CA ILE A 26 -15.45 4.27 5.61
C ILE A 26 -15.00 2.80 5.69
N ALA A 27 -15.10 2.17 6.86
CA ALA A 27 -14.75 0.75 7.04
C ALA A 27 -15.52 -0.18 6.08
N GLU A 28 -16.76 0.16 5.73
CA GLU A 28 -17.60 -0.60 4.78
C GLU A 28 -17.11 -0.46 3.33
N TYR A 29 -16.42 0.64 3.02
CA TYR A 29 -16.03 1.04 1.67
C TYR A 29 -14.53 0.93 1.41
N VAL A 30 -13.71 0.56 2.40
CA VAL A 30 -12.25 0.45 2.29
C VAL A 30 -11.78 -0.53 1.21
N ARG A 31 -12.67 -1.41 0.73
CA ARG A 31 -12.39 -2.34 -0.38
C ARG A 31 -12.40 -1.65 -1.74
N TYR A 32 -12.94 -0.44 -1.86
CA TYR A 32 -12.83 0.34 -3.09
C TYR A 32 -11.48 1.04 -3.13
N VAL A 33 -10.80 0.98 -4.27
CA VAL A 33 -9.43 1.47 -4.46
C VAL A 33 -9.25 2.90 -3.96
N TYR A 34 -10.22 3.77 -4.20
CA TYR A 34 -10.18 5.15 -3.72
C TYR A 34 -10.08 5.27 -2.20
N PHE A 35 -10.95 4.57 -1.46
CA PHE A 35 -10.93 4.58 0.00
C PHE A 35 -9.79 3.76 0.58
N TYR A 36 -9.36 2.71 -0.14
CA TYR A 36 -8.16 1.96 0.22
C TYR A 36 -6.92 2.86 0.19
N LYS A 37 -6.74 3.65 -0.87
CA LYS A 37 -5.67 4.66 -0.97
C LYS A 37 -5.73 5.65 0.19
N ALA A 38 -6.91 6.22 0.47
CA ALA A 38 -7.08 7.15 1.57
C ALA A 38 -6.68 6.51 2.92
N ASN A 39 -7.12 5.28 3.19
CA ASN A 39 -6.78 4.57 4.40
C ASN A 39 -5.29 4.27 4.51
N VAL A 40 -4.65 3.85 3.43
CA VAL A 40 -3.23 3.53 3.42
C VAL A 40 -2.39 4.78 3.63
N ALA A 41 -2.76 5.93 3.05
CA ALA A 41 -2.09 7.19 3.33
C ALA A 41 -2.14 7.53 4.83
N SER A 42 -3.31 7.40 5.46
CA SER A 42 -3.47 7.56 6.89
C SER A 42 -2.57 6.58 7.65
N LEU A 43 -2.71 5.28 7.39
CA LEU A 43 -2.02 4.22 8.10
C LEU A 43 -0.50 4.35 8.00
N VAL A 44 0.05 4.64 6.82
CA VAL A 44 1.49 4.69 6.61
C VAL A 44 2.09 6.00 7.11
N VAL A 45 1.35 7.12 7.12
CA VAL A 45 1.85 8.41 7.62
C VAL A 45 1.73 8.50 9.14
N THR A 46 0.59 8.10 9.70
CA THR A 46 0.27 8.31 11.13
C THR A 46 0.22 7.02 11.94
N GLY A 47 0.10 5.86 11.30
CA GLY A 47 -0.14 4.58 11.98
C GLY A 47 -1.62 4.31 12.27
N PHE A 48 -2.54 5.19 11.88
CA PHE A 48 -3.96 5.04 12.15
C PHE A 48 -4.73 4.58 10.91
N ASP A 49 -5.56 3.55 11.07
CA ASP A 49 -6.64 3.30 10.14
C ASP A 49 -7.71 4.40 10.28
N LEU A 50 -8.36 4.78 9.19
CA LEU A 50 -9.30 5.91 9.18
C LEU A 50 -10.53 5.68 10.05
N TRP A 51 -11.00 4.45 10.18
CA TRP A 51 -12.12 4.10 11.08
C TRP A 51 -11.72 4.09 12.56
N SER A 52 -10.44 4.24 12.88
CA SER A 52 -9.95 4.35 14.26
C SER A 52 -9.75 5.80 14.72
N VAL A 53 -10.03 6.77 13.84
CA VAL A 53 -9.91 8.20 14.16
C VAL A 53 -11.10 8.63 15.02
N VAL A 54 -10.82 8.96 16.29
CA VAL A 54 -11.81 9.44 17.25
C VAL A 54 -11.79 10.98 17.33
N ASP A 55 -10.60 11.58 17.44
CA ASP A 55 -10.41 13.03 17.43
C ASP A 55 -9.82 13.49 16.08
N ARG A 56 -10.57 14.36 15.39
CA ARG A 56 -10.18 14.90 14.08
C ARG A 56 -9.04 15.90 14.18
N ASN A 57 -8.98 16.67 15.26
CA ASN A 57 -7.94 17.68 15.44
C ASN A 57 -6.60 16.99 15.68
N GLU A 58 -6.58 16.02 16.59
CA GLU A 58 -5.38 15.21 16.87
C GLU A 58 -4.89 14.50 15.60
N PHE A 59 -5.80 13.88 14.84
CA PHE A 59 -5.44 13.22 13.59
C PHE A 59 -4.85 14.18 12.54
N VAL A 60 -5.44 15.36 12.39
CA VAL A 60 -4.98 16.39 11.45
C VAL A 60 -3.57 16.87 11.85
N ASP A 61 -3.36 17.16 13.13
CA ASP A 61 -2.06 17.61 13.64
C ASP A 61 -0.98 16.55 13.43
N GLU A 62 -1.29 15.29 13.75
CA GLU A 62 -0.39 14.15 13.56
C GLU A 62 -0.05 13.92 12.08
N PHE A 63 -1.05 13.95 11.20
CA PHE A 63 -0.86 13.75 9.77
C PHE A 63 -0.03 14.88 9.15
N ASN A 64 -0.39 16.14 9.43
CA ASN A 64 0.30 17.30 8.88
C ASN A 64 1.74 17.41 9.42
N GLY A 65 1.96 17.06 10.69
CA GLY A 65 3.30 17.05 11.30
C GLY A 65 4.22 16.00 10.66
N LYS A 66 3.67 14.85 10.24
CA LYS A 66 4.46 13.74 9.67
C LYS A 66 4.54 13.73 8.15
N ILE A 67 3.58 14.30 7.41
CA ILE A 67 3.59 14.19 5.95
C ILE A 67 4.79 14.91 5.29
N ALA A 68 5.30 15.99 5.91
CA ALA A 68 6.50 16.68 5.44
C ALA A 68 7.72 15.75 5.34
N ASP A 69 7.81 14.87 6.33
CA ASP A 69 8.82 13.84 6.55
C ASP A 69 8.78 12.73 5.48
N TRP A 70 7.65 12.58 4.79
CA TRP A 70 7.44 11.64 3.68
C TRP A 70 7.62 12.29 2.31
N ALA A 71 7.30 13.57 2.18
CA ALA A 71 7.20 14.22 0.89
C ALA A 71 8.53 14.79 0.35
N GLY A 72 9.59 14.92 1.16
CA GLY A 72 10.93 15.34 0.70
C GLY A 72 10.93 16.58 -0.22
N ARG A 73 11.89 16.67 -1.16
CA ARG A 73 12.00 17.77 -2.16
C ARG A 73 10.84 17.82 -3.19
N ARG A 74 9.67 17.22 -2.94
CA ARG A 74 8.50 17.29 -3.84
C ARG A 74 7.68 18.58 -3.70
N GLY A 75 8.06 19.45 -2.77
CA GLY A 75 8.16 20.93 -2.84
C GLY A 75 6.95 21.81 -3.19
N LYS A 76 6.02 21.39 -4.06
CA LYS A 76 4.88 22.22 -4.50
C LYS A 76 3.51 21.55 -4.38
N LYS A 77 3.45 20.22 -4.23
CA LYS A 77 2.18 19.50 -4.06
C LYS A 77 1.78 19.31 -2.59
N LEU A 78 2.67 19.61 -1.65
CA LEU A 78 2.53 19.27 -0.23
C LEU A 78 1.45 20.10 0.46
N GLU A 79 1.38 21.39 0.17
CA GLU A 79 0.34 22.29 0.72
C GLU A 79 -1.07 21.84 0.34
N GLN A 80 -1.25 21.27 -0.86
CA GLN A 80 -2.54 20.75 -1.33
C GLN A 80 -2.95 19.43 -0.64
N LEU A 81 -2.02 18.79 0.07
CA LEU A 81 -2.23 17.54 0.80
C LEU A 81 -2.46 17.78 2.30
N LEU A 82 -2.25 19.01 2.79
CA LEU A 82 -2.51 19.34 4.19
C LEU A 82 -4.00 19.27 4.49
N LEU A 83 -4.30 18.66 5.63
CA LEU A 83 -5.65 18.51 6.14
C LEU A 83 -6.00 19.68 7.06
N SER A 84 -7.29 20.01 7.16
CA SER A 84 -7.84 20.74 8.29
C SER A 84 -9.06 20.00 8.85
N PRO A 85 -9.47 20.25 10.10
CA PRO A 85 -10.63 19.60 10.70
C PRO A 85 -11.92 19.79 9.87
N GLU A 86 -12.06 20.94 9.23
CA GLU A 86 -13.18 21.30 8.36
C GLU A 86 -13.28 20.40 7.12
N ASP A 87 -12.18 19.82 6.66
CA ASP A 87 -12.16 18.89 5.52
C ASP A 87 -12.98 17.61 5.78
N PHE A 88 -13.35 17.34 7.03
CA PHE A 88 -14.16 16.19 7.45
C PHE A 88 -15.59 16.58 7.85
N SER A 89 -15.99 17.84 7.66
CA SER A 89 -17.26 18.37 8.14
C SER A 89 -18.42 18.25 7.15
N LYS A 90 -18.14 18.30 5.84
CA LYS A 90 -19.14 18.32 4.78
C LYS A 90 -18.88 17.24 3.74
N CYS A 91 -19.94 16.55 3.35
CA CYS A 91 -19.92 15.46 2.39
C CYS A 91 -20.41 15.92 1.01
N ASP A 92 -19.62 16.76 0.38
CA ASP A 92 -19.96 17.49 -0.85
C ASP A 92 -19.09 17.11 -2.05
N VAL A 93 -18.07 16.26 -1.86
CA VAL A 93 -17.22 15.78 -2.96
C VAL A 93 -17.90 14.61 -3.66
N ALA A 94 -18.42 14.85 -4.87
CA ALA A 94 -18.98 13.80 -5.70
C ALA A 94 -17.90 12.87 -6.27
N LEU A 95 -18.10 11.55 -6.14
CA LEU A 95 -17.18 10.55 -6.67
C LEU A 95 -17.52 10.21 -8.12
N SER A 96 -16.51 10.32 -8.98
CA SER A 96 -16.59 9.89 -10.37
C SER A 96 -16.68 8.37 -10.49
N SER A 97 -17.09 7.88 -11.66
CA SER A 97 -17.09 6.43 -11.96
C SER A 97 -15.70 5.80 -11.89
N ASP A 98 -14.65 6.62 -11.92
CA ASP A 98 -13.26 6.20 -11.89
C ASP A 98 -12.70 6.14 -10.46
N GLU A 99 -13.41 6.72 -9.49
CA GLU A 99 -13.10 6.61 -8.06
C GLU A 99 -13.88 5.47 -7.39
N VAL A 100 -14.97 5.01 -8.02
CA VAL A 100 -15.76 3.83 -7.62
C VAL A 100 -15.86 2.82 -8.76
N VAL A 101 -14.70 2.44 -9.31
CA VAL A 101 -14.60 1.53 -10.48
C VAL A 101 -15.26 0.19 -10.18
N GLU A 102 -15.15 -0.31 -8.96
CA GLU A 102 -15.76 -1.57 -8.52
C GLU A 102 -17.28 -1.52 -8.65
N VAL A 103 -17.90 -0.39 -8.28
CA VAL A 103 -19.34 -0.18 -8.44
C VAL A 103 -19.70 -0.08 -9.92
N LYS A 104 -18.89 0.62 -10.71
CA LYS A 104 -19.08 0.72 -12.17
C LYS A 104 -19.04 -0.66 -12.84
N GLU A 105 -18.05 -1.49 -12.52
CA GLU A 105 -17.90 -2.84 -13.07
C GLU A 105 -18.99 -3.80 -12.57
N TYR A 106 -19.41 -3.67 -11.30
CA TYR A 106 -20.58 -4.40 -10.79
C TYR A 106 -21.86 -4.01 -11.52
N LEU A 107 -22.10 -2.71 -11.71
CA LEU A 107 -23.27 -2.25 -12.46
C LEU A 107 -23.23 -2.71 -13.91
N LYS A 108 -22.05 -2.82 -14.52
CA LYS A 108 -21.86 -3.40 -15.86
C LYS A 108 -22.25 -4.86 -15.98
N SER A 109 -22.06 -5.64 -14.93
CA SER A 109 -22.46 -7.05 -14.90
C SER A 109 -23.94 -7.25 -14.56
N THR A 110 -24.69 -6.16 -14.29
CA THR A 110 -26.12 -6.20 -13.99
C THR A 110 -26.96 -5.49 -15.05
N THR A 111 -28.27 -5.72 -15.06
CA THR A 111 -29.22 -4.98 -15.92
C THR A 111 -29.45 -3.53 -15.47
N HIS A 112 -28.77 -3.05 -14.41
CA HIS A 112 -28.94 -1.73 -13.81
C HIS A 112 -27.95 -0.67 -14.30
N LEU A 113 -27.08 -1.01 -15.26
CA LEU A 113 -26.03 -0.20 -15.86
C LEU A 113 -26.44 1.24 -16.20
N TYR A 114 -27.72 1.45 -16.58
CA TYR A 114 -28.25 2.74 -17.02
C TYR A 114 -29.07 3.51 -15.97
N LYS A 115 -29.23 3.00 -14.74
CA LYS A 115 -30.05 3.64 -13.69
C LYS A 115 -29.26 4.40 -12.63
N LEU A 116 -27.98 4.07 -12.42
CA LEU A 116 -27.15 4.63 -11.36
C LEU A 116 -26.02 5.47 -11.96
N LYS A 117 -26.12 6.80 -11.81
CA LYS A 117 -24.97 7.69 -12.03
C LYS A 117 -24.15 7.76 -10.76
N THR A 118 -22.96 7.18 -10.77
CA THR A 118 -22.06 7.15 -9.60
C THR A 118 -21.77 8.56 -9.06
N SER A 119 -21.60 9.56 -9.94
CA SER A 119 -21.39 10.97 -9.58
C SER A 119 -22.57 11.63 -8.85
N GLU A 120 -23.76 11.08 -8.98
CA GLU A 120 -24.97 11.55 -8.28
C GLU A 120 -25.26 10.68 -7.03
N THR A 121 -24.63 9.51 -6.94
CA THR A 121 -24.95 8.48 -5.94
C THR A 121 -23.95 8.47 -4.79
N PHE A 122 -22.65 8.58 -5.06
CA PHE A 122 -21.62 8.48 -4.03
C PHE A 122 -20.93 9.82 -3.81
N ARG A 123 -20.86 10.23 -2.55
CA ARG A 123 -20.18 11.44 -2.11
C ARG A 123 -19.23 11.12 -0.97
N THR A 124 -18.23 11.97 -0.80
CA THR A 124 -17.28 11.88 0.29
C THR A 124 -16.91 13.26 0.82
N VAL A 125 -16.06 13.28 1.84
CA VAL A 125 -15.54 14.50 2.47
C VAL A 125 -14.20 14.92 1.82
N PRO A 126 -13.90 16.22 1.71
CA PRO A 126 -12.63 16.72 1.17
C PRO A 126 -11.38 16.04 1.73
N GLY A 127 -11.38 15.70 3.03
CA GLY A 127 -10.24 15.08 3.71
C GLY A 127 -9.88 13.71 3.14
N LEU A 128 -10.88 12.89 2.79
CA LEU A 128 -10.64 11.58 2.16
C LEU A 128 -10.09 11.74 0.74
N SER A 129 -10.53 12.76 -0.01
CA SER A 129 -9.95 13.12 -1.31
C SER A 129 -8.49 13.56 -1.18
N LYS A 130 -8.16 14.39 -0.19
CA LYS A 130 -6.77 14.81 0.07
C LYS A 130 -5.88 13.62 0.44
N LEU A 131 -6.37 12.70 1.26
CA LEU A 131 -5.66 11.47 1.63
C LEU A 131 -5.43 10.53 0.43
N ALA A 132 -6.44 10.34 -0.43
CA ALA A 132 -6.28 9.55 -1.65
C ALA A 132 -5.23 10.18 -2.59
N LYS A 133 -5.23 11.51 -2.74
CA LYS A 133 -4.19 12.24 -3.48
C LYS A 133 -2.82 12.14 -2.81
N ALA A 134 -2.76 12.10 -1.48
CA ALA A 134 -1.52 11.89 -0.76
C ALA A 134 -0.95 10.52 -1.09
N ALA A 135 -1.76 9.46 -1.13
CA ALA A 135 -1.32 8.13 -1.55
C ALA A 135 -0.72 8.13 -2.97
N ASP A 136 -1.37 8.81 -3.92
CA ASP A 136 -0.90 8.91 -5.30
C ASP A 136 0.48 9.60 -5.42
N VAL A 137 0.77 10.53 -4.50
CA VAL A 137 2.07 11.20 -4.43
C VAL A 137 3.09 10.35 -3.69
N LEU A 138 2.75 9.86 -2.50
CA LEU A 138 3.70 9.24 -1.59
C LEU A 138 4.17 7.87 -2.09
N PHE A 139 3.25 7.02 -2.56
CA PHE A 139 3.52 5.61 -2.85
C PHE A 139 3.98 5.35 -4.29
N ARG A 140 4.29 6.39 -5.05
CA ARG A 140 4.72 6.27 -6.44
C ARG A 140 6.10 5.61 -6.55
N VAL A 141 6.15 4.48 -7.24
CA VAL A 141 7.35 3.69 -7.54
C VAL A 141 7.46 3.50 -9.05
N ALA A 142 8.68 3.60 -9.58
CA ALA A 142 8.99 3.31 -10.97
C ALA A 142 9.59 1.90 -11.09
N VAL A 143 9.07 1.10 -12.03
CA VAL A 143 9.52 -0.25 -12.34
C VAL A 143 9.71 -0.34 -13.85
N GLY A 144 10.95 -0.19 -14.32
CA GLY A 144 11.23 0.04 -15.75
C GLY A 144 10.55 1.32 -16.24
N ASP A 145 9.78 1.20 -17.33
CA ASP A 145 9.00 2.31 -17.90
C ASP A 145 7.65 2.52 -17.19
N ASP A 146 7.26 1.60 -16.31
CA ASP A 146 5.99 1.66 -15.61
C ASP A 146 6.08 2.47 -14.32
N VAL A 147 5.02 3.24 -14.07
CA VAL A 147 4.81 3.95 -12.81
C VAL A 147 3.56 3.41 -12.15
N LEU A 148 3.71 2.96 -10.91
CA LEU A 148 2.63 2.38 -10.13
C LEU A 148 2.69 2.90 -8.68
N LEU A 149 1.63 2.68 -7.93
CA LEU A 149 1.64 2.87 -6.48
C LEU A 149 1.96 1.54 -5.82
N ALA A 150 2.90 1.54 -4.87
CA ALA A 150 3.28 0.35 -4.14
C ALA A 150 3.42 0.62 -2.64
N PHE A 151 2.93 -0.31 -1.83
CA PHE A 151 3.11 -0.28 -0.38
C PHE A 151 2.93 -1.69 0.21
N ILE A 152 3.42 -1.87 1.42
CA ILE A 152 3.33 -3.11 2.17
C ILE A 152 2.20 -2.96 3.19
N ASP A 153 1.20 -3.82 3.08
CA ASP A 153 0.06 -3.89 4.00
C ASP A 153 0.18 -5.14 4.89
N VAL A 154 -0.08 -4.99 6.19
CA VAL A 154 0.06 -6.04 7.21
C VAL A 154 -1.26 -6.23 7.93
N ASP A 155 -1.71 -7.48 8.06
CA ASP A 155 -2.95 -7.85 8.74
C ASP A 155 -2.80 -7.86 10.27
N GLY A 156 -3.91 -7.64 10.97
CA GLY A 156 -4.00 -7.81 12.44
C GLY A 156 -3.25 -6.74 13.23
N ARG A 157 -3.34 -5.48 12.78
CA ARG A 157 -2.60 -4.32 13.27
C ARG A 157 -2.93 -4.00 14.73
N LYS A 158 -1.96 -4.22 15.64
CA LYS A 158 -2.05 -3.68 17.00
C LYS A 158 -1.46 -2.27 17.05
N LEU A 159 -1.83 -1.49 18.07
CA LEU A 159 -1.23 -0.18 18.36
C LEU A 159 0.31 -0.23 18.39
N GLU A 160 0.86 -1.32 18.92
CA GLU A 160 2.29 -1.60 19.04
C GLU A 160 3.01 -1.75 17.69
N ASP A 161 2.28 -2.16 16.64
CA ASP A 161 2.84 -2.44 15.32
C ASP A 161 2.90 -1.20 14.41
N ARG A 162 2.32 -0.08 14.84
CA ARG A 162 2.15 1.12 14.01
C ARG A 162 3.47 1.71 13.55
N GLN A 163 4.42 1.86 14.47
CA GLN A 163 5.74 2.39 14.14
C GLN A 163 6.48 1.48 13.15
N ASN A 164 6.35 0.16 13.31
CA ASN A 164 6.94 -0.81 12.39
C ASN A 164 6.35 -0.68 10.97
N ILE A 165 5.04 -0.45 10.82
CA ILE A 165 4.40 -0.24 9.51
C ILE A 165 4.92 1.03 8.84
N ILE A 166 5.04 2.12 9.59
CA ILE A 166 5.57 3.41 9.13
C ILE A 166 7.01 3.21 8.64
N ASP A 167 7.90 2.67 9.49
CA ASP A 167 9.33 2.50 9.19
C ASP A 167 9.56 1.53 8.03
N MET A 168 8.80 0.44 7.99
CA MET A 168 8.85 -0.54 6.91
C MET A 168 8.50 0.10 5.56
N ASN A 169 7.38 0.82 5.47
CA ASN A 169 6.97 1.46 4.21
C ASN A 169 7.90 2.62 3.84
N ARG A 170 8.44 3.34 4.83
CA ARG A 170 9.40 4.42 4.58
C ARG A 170 10.68 3.89 3.97
N GLN A 171 11.19 2.79 4.54
CA GLN A 171 12.35 2.08 4.00
C GLN A 171 12.05 1.50 2.62
N PHE A 172 10.87 0.88 2.43
CA PHE A 172 10.44 0.31 1.16
C PHE A 172 10.44 1.35 0.04
N LEU A 173 9.74 2.47 0.20
CA LEU A 173 9.63 3.51 -0.84
C LEU A 173 10.98 4.16 -1.15
N ARG A 174 11.82 4.37 -0.14
CA ARG A 174 13.17 4.90 -0.31
C ARG A 174 14.02 3.99 -1.19
N LEU A 175 13.96 2.67 -0.96
CA LEU A 175 14.76 1.68 -1.66
C LEU A 175 14.17 1.30 -3.03
N ALA A 176 12.85 1.25 -3.15
CA ALA A 176 12.14 0.99 -4.40
C ALA A 176 12.39 2.05 -5.47
N SER A 177 12.72 3.29 -5.06
CA SER A 177 13.11 4.38 -5.98
C SER A 177 14.44 4.13 -6.70
N GLY A 178 15.14 3.03 -6.42
CA GLY A 178 16.43 2.66 -7.02
C GLY A 178 16.36 2.05 -8.43
N GLY A 179 15.17 1.88 -9.02
CA GLY A 179 15.00 1.29 -10.36
C GLY A 179 14.91 -0.23 -10.34
N LEU A 180 14.23 -0.79 -9.32
CA LEU A 180 14.03 -2.24 -9.17
C LEU A 180 13.00 -2.77 -10.18
N GLY A 181 13.23 -3.97 -10.70
CA GLY A 181 12.24 -4.78 -11.42
C GLY A 181 11.17 -5.37 -10.49
N TYR A 182 10.15 -6.00 -11.06
CA TYR A 182 9.03 -6.57 -10.28
C TYR A 182 9.45 -7.63 -9.26
N THR A 183 10.33 -8.55 -9.65
CA THR A 183 10.85 -9.60 -8.76
C THR A 183 11.63 -8.98 -7.60
N GLU A 184 12.47 -7.99 -7.90
CA GLU A 184 13.28 -7.30 -6.90
C GLU A 184 12.42 -6.49 -5.93
N LEU A 185 11.39 -5.82 -6.44
CA LEU A 185 10.43 -5.08 -5.63
C LEU A 185 9.63 -6.00 -4.71
N TYR A 186 9.15 -7.14 -5.22
CA TYR A 186 8.46 -8.16 -4.43
C TYR A 186 9.37 -8.72 -3.33
N MET A 187 10.62 -9.03 -3.66
CA MET A 187 11.57 -9.55 -2.67
C MET A 187 11.98 -8.50 -1.65
N LEU A 188 12.05 -7.23 -2.03
CA LEU A 188 12.31 -6.13 -1.09
C LEU A 188 11.16 -6.01 -0.09
N ALA A 189 9.92 -6.03 -0.59
CA ALA A 189 8.74 -6.02 0.27
C ALA A 189 8.74 -7.23 1.23
N THR A 190 9.04 -8.43 0.71
CA THR A 190 9.11 -9.66 1.51
C THR A 190 10.19 -9.58 2.59
N ALA A 191 11.38 -9.09 2.25
CA ALA A 191 12.49 -8.95 3.18
C ALA A 191 12.18 -7.93 4.29
N LEU A 192 11.58 -6.79 3.93
CA LEU A 192 11.19 -5.76 4.89
C LEU A 192 10.06 -6.23 5.81
N ALA A 193 9.07 -6.96 5.28
CA ALA A 193 8.02 -7.56 6.11
C ALA A 193 8.60 -8.58 7.10
N ALA A 194 9.55 -9.42 6.70
CA ALA A 194 10.23 -10.35 7.60
C ALA A 194 11.10 -9.63 8.67
N ARG A 195 11.63 -8.44 8.36
CA ARG A 195 12.39 -7.65 9.33
C ARG A 195 11.50 -6.95 10.36
N HIS A 196 10.44 -6.29 9.90
CA HIS A 196 9.63 -5.35 10.69
C HIS A 196 8.35 -5.96 11.26
N SER A 197 7.83 -7.03 10.66
CA SER A 197 6.56 -7.66 11.07
C SER A 197 6.66 -9.19 11.03
N PRO A 198 7.55 -9.77 11.86
CA PRO A 198 7.79 -11.21 11.85
C PRO A 198 6.55 -12.02 12.23
N GLY A 199 6.28 -13.09 11.47
CA GLY A 199 5.15 -13.99 11.72
C GLY A 199 3.77 -13.40 11.40
N ARG A 200 3.71 -12.22 10.76
CA ARG A 200 2.46 -11.57 10.35
C ARG A 200 2.17 -11.80 8.87
N LEU A 201 0.90 -11.97 8.56
CA LEU A 201 0.43 -11.93 7.18
C LEU A 201 0.65 -10.52 6.63
N ALA A 202 1.43 -10.44 5.55
CA ALA A 202 1.69 -9.20 4.84
C ALA A 202 1.50 -9.40 3.35
N ARG A 203 1.17 -8.32 2.65
CA ARG A 203 0.98 -8.29 1.20
C ARG A 203 1.67 -7.08 0.60
N LEU A 204 2.27 -7.26 -0.56
CA LEU A 204 2.63 -6.14 -1.43
C LEU A 204 1.41 -5.77 -2.25
N VAL A 205 0.96 -4.54 -2.10
CA VAL A 205 -0.08 -3.96 -2.93
C VAL A 205 0.56 -3.19 -4.06
N LEU A 206 0.05 -3.42 -5.27
CA LEU A 206 0.38 -2.67 -6.48
C LEU A 206 -0.90 -2.08 -7.06
N ILE A 207 -0.91 -0.76 -7.32
CA ILE A 207 -2.02 -0.09 -7.99
C ILE A 207 -1.49 0.59 -9.24
N LYS A 208 -2.00 0.18 -10.40
CA LYS A 208 -1.71 0.81 -11.70
C LYS A 208 -3.03 1.30 -12.28
N GLU A 209 -3.13 2.62 -12.46
CA GLU A 209 -4.37 3.28 -12.90
C GLU A 209 -5.57 2.92 -12.00
N LYS A 210 -6.49 2.10 -12.53
CA LYS A 210 -7.72 1.63 -11.88
C LYS A 210 -7.61 0.19 -11.37
N TYR A 211 -6.49 -0.47 -11.68
CA TYR A 211 -6.27 -1.87 -11.36
C TYR A 211 -5.49 -2.00 -10.05
N PHE A 212 -6.05 -2.83 -9.17
CA PHE A 212 -5.48 -3.18 -7.89
C PHE A 212 -5.03 -4.64 -7.94
N THR A 213 -3.81 -4.90 -7.48
CA THR A 213 -3.30 -6.26 -7.27
C THR A 213 -2.64 -6.32 -5.91
N SER A 214 -2.86 -7.41 -5.19
CA SER A 214 -2.20 -7.67 -3.92
C SER A 214 -1.59 -9.05 -3.93
N MET A 215 -0.31 -9.15 -3.57
CA MET A 215 0.45 -10.39 -3.57
C MET A 215 0.87 -10.72 -2.14
N PRO A 216 0.58 -11.93 -1.63
CA PRO A 216 1.04 -12.33 -0.31
C PRO A 216 2.58 -12.39 -0.26
N LEU A 217 3.16 -11.93 0.85
CA LEU A 217 4.60 -11.97 1.10
C LEU A 217 4.95 -13.28 1.79
N GLY A 218 5.34 -14.29 1.01
CA GLY A 218 5.34 -15.69 1.44
C GLY A 218 6.20 -16.00 2.67
N ALA A 219 7.27 -15.24 2.92
CA ALA A 219 8.14 -15.48 4.06
C ALA A 219 7.68 -14.81 5.37
N SER A 220 6.82 -13.78 5.32
CA SER A 220 6.36 -13.09 6.53
C SER A 220 5.33 -13.92 7.33
N ALA A 221 4.65 -14.84 6.65
CA ALA A 221 3.48 -15.57 7.15
C ALA A 221 3.76 -16.98 7.70
N SER A 222 5.03 -17.39 7.83
CA SER A 222 5.39 -18.76 8.24
C SER A 222 5.95 -18.82 9.67
N PRO A 223 5.16 -18.54 10.72
CA PRO A 223 5.63 -18.68 12.11
C PRO A 223 5.84 -20.15 12.52
N TYR A 224 5.31 -21.11 11.74
CA TYR A 224 5.32 -22.53 12.06
C TYR A 224 6.58 -23.28 11.60
N ASP A 225 7.49 -22.61 10.88
CA ASP A 225 8.79 -23.15 10.47
C ASP A 225 9.90 -22.17 10.90
N GLU A 226 10.22 -22.22 12.20
CA GLU A 226 11.15 -21.28 12.85
C GLU A 226 12.57 -21.37 12.24
N ALA A 227 12.99 -22.56 11.82
CA ALA A 227 14.29 -22.79 11.21
C ALA A 227 14.37 -22.11 9.84
N PHE A 228 13.35 -22.32 8.98
CA PHE A 228 13.25 -21.61 7.71
C PHE A 228 13.24 -20.10 7.92
N TYR A 229 12.42 -19.62 8.86
CA TYR A 229 12.23 -18.19 9.11
C TYR A 229 13.52 -17.51 9.58
N ARG A 230 14.22 -18.12 10.54
CA ARG A 230 15.49 -17.61 11.09
C ARG A 230 16.56 -17.50 10.01
N LEU A 231 16.65 -18.50 9.13
CA LEU A 231 17.60 -18.49 8.02
C LEU A 231 17.20 -17.48 6.95
N PHE A 232 15.92 -17.42 6.60
CA PHE A 232 15.40 -16.44 5.64
C PHE A 232 15.69 -15.00 6.10
N ARG A 233 15.55 -14.69 7.39
CA ARG A 233 15.82 -13.34 7.92
C ARG A 233 17.25 -12.87 7.65
N LYS A 234 18.24 -13.76 7.79
CA LYS A 234 19.65 -13.44 7.47
C LYS A 234 19.81 -13.06 6.00
N PHE A 235 19.17 -13.83 5.11
CA PHE A 235 19.19 -13.54 3.68
C PHE A 235 18.35 -12.33 3.28
N ALA A 236 17.26 -12.05 4.01
CA ALA A 236 16.46 -10.84 3.84
C ALA A 236 17.29 -9.58 4.16
N ASP A 237 18.05 -9.62 5.26
CA ASP A 237 18.93 -8.52 5.65
C ASP A 237 20.06 -8.30 4.64
N PHE A 238 20.66 -9.40 4.16
CA PHE A 238 21.63 -9.37 3.06
C PHE A 238 21.04 -8.74 1.79
N TYR A 239 19.85 -9.17 1.38
CA TYR A 239 19.20 -8.63 0.18
C TYR A 239 18.88 -7.14 0.30
N ILE A 240 18.38 -6.69 1.45
CA ILE A 240 18.17 -5.25 1.71
C ILE A 240 19.50 -4.49 1.59
N GLY A 241 20.59 -5.05 2.12
CA GLY A 241 21.93 -4.48 1.98
C GLY A 241 22.40 -4.36 0.53
N LEU A 242 22.10 -5.35 -0.32
CA LEU A 242 22.41 -5.30 -1.76
C LEU A 242 21.63 -4.20 -2.49
N VAL A 243 20.33 -4.06 -2.17
CA VAL A 243 19.49 -2.98 -2.71
C VAL A 243 20.03 -1.62 -2.28
N GLU A 244 20.41 -1.46 -1.02
CA GLU A 244 21.04 -0.24 -0.49
C GLU A 244 22.39 0.07 -1.16
N ALA A 245 23.14 -0.96 -1.51
CA ALA A 245 24.40 -0.85 -2.24
C ALA A 245 24.21 -0.58 -3.74
N LYS A 246 22.97 -0.64 -4.28
CA LYS A 246 22.67 -0.64 -5.72
C LYS A 246 23.46 -1.71 -6.47
N SER A 247 23.53 -2.90 -5.89
CA SER A 247 24.31 -4.01 -6.41
C SER A 247 23.73 -4.56 -7.70
N GLN A 248 24.60 -4.94 -8.64
CA GLN A 248 24.21 -5.68 -9.85
C GLN A 248 23.71 -7.11 -9.56
N TYR A 249 23.93 -7.63 -8.34
CA TYR A 249 23.48 -8.96 -7.93
C TYR A 249 22.03 -8.99 -7.45
N THR A 250 21.38 -7.82 -7.32
CA THR A 250 20.03 -7.69 -6.74
C THR A 250 19.01 -8.59 -7.44
N GLU A 251 18.92 -8.55 -8.77
CA GLU A 251 17.99 -9.39 -9.55
C GLU A 251 18.23 -10.90 -9.37
N ALA A 252 19.50 -11.33 -9.43
CA ALA A 252 19.86 -12.74 -9.31
C ALA A 252 19.55 -13.27 -7.90
N VAL A 253 19.88 -12.48 -6.87
CA VAL A 253 19.59 -12.83 -5.47
C VAL A 253 18.09 -12.80 -5.20
N ALA A 254 17.34 -11.82 -5.71
CA ALA A 254 15.89 -11.78 -5.59
C ALA A 254 15.26 -13.05 -6.18
N SER A 255 15.67 -13.44 -7.38
CA SER A 255 15.17 -14.64 -8.06
C SER A 255 15.50 -15.92 -7.29
N ALA A 256 16.73 -16.03 -6.74
CA ALA A 256 17.13 -17.17 -5.93
C ALA A 256 16.38 -17.24 -4.60
N LEU A 257 16.12 -16.10 -3.95
CA LEU A 257 15.34 -16.04 -2.71
C LEU A 257 13.87 -16.38 -2.94
N LEU A 258 13.28 -15.90 -4.03
CA LEU A 258 11.92 -16.28 -4.41
C LEU A 258 11.81 -17.79 -4.62
N ALA A 259 12.78 -18.39 -5.33
CA ALA A 259 12.85 -19.83 -5.49
C ALA A 259 12.99 -20.55 -4.13
N TYR A 260 13.86 -20.07 -3.24
CA TYR A 260 14.01 -20.63 -1.89
C TYR A 260 12.72 -20.59 -1.07
N ILE A 261 11.95 -19.50 -1.14
CA ILE A 261 10.64 -19.41 -0.48
C ILE A 261 9.71 -20.52 -0.98
N GLN A 262 9.72 -20.80 -2.29
CA GLN A 262 8.82 -21.76 -2.94
C GLN A 262 9.26 -23.22 -2.79
N THR A 263 10.57 -23.51 -2.88
CA THR A 263 11.10 -24.87 -3.00
C THR A 263 11.88 -25.33 -1.77
N ARG A 264 12.24 -24.41 -0.86
CA ARG A 264 13.17 -24.64 0.25
C ARG A 264 14.60 -24.99 -0.17
N ASP A 265 14.93 -24.86 -1.45
CA ASP A 265 16.28 -25.14 -1.96
C ASP A 265 17.16 -23.87 -1.98
N LEU A 266 18.31 -23.95 -1.33
CA LEU A 266 19.30 -22.87 -1.23
C LEU A 266 20.40 -22.95 -2.29
N SER A 267 20.45 -24.01 -3.10
CA SER A 267 21.57 -24.29 -4.01
C SER A 267 21.88 -23.12 -4.95
N ARG A 268 20.84 -22.49 -5.49
CA ARG A 268 20.98 -21.31 -6.36
C ARG A 268 21.57 -20.11 -5.62
N LEU A 269 21.09 -19.87 -4.39
CA LEU A 269 21.56 -18.75 -3.57
C LEU A 269 23.03 -18.96 -3.16
N TYR A 270 23.40 -20.17 -2.73
CA TYR A 270 24.79 -20.50 -2.43
C TYR A 270 25.71 -20.41 -3.66
N GLY A 271 25.22 -20.78 -4.85
CA GLY A 271 25.95 -20.58 -6.09
C GLY A 271 26.28 -19.10 -6.34
N ILE A 272 25.32 -18.20 -6.12
CA ILE A 272 25.54 -16.75 -6.24
C ILE A 272 26.54 -16.27 -5.18
N LEU A 273 26.35 -16.65 -3.91
CA LEU A 273 27.25 -16.24 -2.81
C LEU A 273 28.69 -16.70 -3.05
N ARG A 274 28.88 -17.95 -3.51
CA ARG A 274 30.20 -18.47 -3.89
C ARG A 274 30.84 -17.64 -5.01
N ASN A 275 30.08 -17.25 -6.02
CA ASN A 275 30.61 -16.40 -7.09
C ASN A 275 30.97 -15.00 -6.58
N MET A 276 30.19 -14.46 -5.65
CA MET A 276 30.49 -13.18 -5.00
C MET A 276 31.75 -13.26 -4.12
N THR A 277 31.99 -14.35 -3.40
CA THR A 277 33.22 -14.48 -2.58
C THR A 277 34.47 -14.67 -3.43
N GLN A 278 34.34 -15.24 -4.62
CA GLN A 278 35.47 -15.53 -5.51
C GLN A 278 35.83 -14.37 -6.45
N THR A 279 34.97 -13.36 -6.58
CA THR A 279 35.23 -12.22 -7.49
C THR A 279 35.94 -11.07 -6.79
N GLU A 280 36.97 -10.53 -7.44
CA GLU A 280 37.66 -9.32 -6.96
C GLU A 280 36.86 -8.03 -7.24
N LYS A 281 35.82 -8.12 -8.09
CA LYS A 281 35.07 -6.96 -8.61
C LYS A 281 33.98 -6.42 -7.68
N LEU A 282 33.79 -6.99 -6.49
CA LEU A 282 32.82 -6.46 -5.53
C LEU A 282 33.22 -5.06 -5.06
N THR A 283 32.24 -4.16 -5.05
CA THR A 283 32.37 -2.84 -4.39
C THR A 283 32.59 -3.01 -2.88
N SER A 284 33.13 -1.98 -2.22
CA SER A 284 33.33 -2.00 -0.76
C SER A 284 32.03 -2.28 0.01
N LYS A 285 30.90 -1.71 -0.44
CA LYS A 285 29.59 -1.94 0.16
C LYS A 285 29.10 -3.37 -0.03
N GLU A 286 29.24 -3.93 -1.23
CA GLU A 286 28.87 -5.34 -1.49
C GLU A 286 29.69 -6.30 -0.65
N ARG A 287 31.01 -6.06 -0.50
CA ARG A 287 31.87 -6.86 0.38
C ARG A 287 31.44 -6.77 1.84
N GLN A 288 31.12 -5.57 2.32
CA GLN A 288 30.65 -5.37 3.69
C GLN A 288 29.34 -6.15 3.94
N VAL A 289 28.38 -6.05 3.02
CA VAL A 289 27.10 -6.75 3.09
C VAL A 289 27.29 -8.27 3.04
N LEU A 290 28.16 -8.76 2.16
CA LEU A 290 28.50 -10.18 2.06
C LEU A 290 29.18 -10.72 3.31
N ASN A 291 30.19 -10.02 3.84
CA ASN A 291 30.88 -10.43 5.06
C ASN A 291 29.91 -10.47 6.25
N GLY A 292 29.02 -9.49 6.37
CA GLY A 292 27.98 -9.49 7.40
C GLY A 292 27.05 -10.70 7.32
N LEU A 293 26.76 -11.23 6.12
CA LEU A 293 26.01 -12.48 5.97
C LEU A 293 26.86 -13.70 6.37
N LEU A 294 28.12 -13.77 5.94
CA LEU A 294 29.02 -14.90 6.21
C LEU A 294 29.34 -15.05 7.71
N GLU A 295 29.38 -13.95 8.46
CA GLU A 295 29.51 -14.00 9.93
C GLU A 295 28.27 -14.59 10.61
N GLN A 296 27.12 -14.54 9.95
CA GLN A 296 25.83 -15.00 10.49
C GLN A 296 25.43 -16.39 10.00
N VAL A 297 25.95 -16.86 8.87
CA VAL A 297 25.63 -18.16 8.28
C VAL A 297 26.83 -19.10 8.48
N PRO A 298 26.75 -20.09 9.39
CA PRO A 298 27.82 -21.05 9.61
C PRO A 298 28.05 -21.97 8.39
#